data_AF-A0A2J8WSZ7-F1
#
_entry.id   AF-A0A2J8WSZ7-F1
#
_cell.length_a   1.000
_cell.length_b   1.000
_cell.length_c   1.000
_cell.angle_alpha   90.00
_cell.angle_beta   90.00
_cell.angle_gamma   90.00
#
_symmetry.space_group_name_H-M   'P 1'
#
loop_
_entity.id
_entity.type
_entity.pdbx_description
1 polymer ?
#
loop_
_entity_poly.entity_id
_entity_poly.type
_entity_poly.pdbx_seq_one_letter_code
_entity_poly.pdbx_strand_id
1 'polypeptide(L)'
;WNKKATAVLVIASTDVDKTGASYYGEQTLHYIATNGESAVVQLPKNGPIYDVVWNSSSTEFCAVYGFMPAKATIFNLKCDPVFDFGTGPRNAAYYSPHGHILVLAGFGNLRGQMEVWDVKNYKLISKPVASDSTYFAWCPDGEHILTATCAPRLRVNNGYKIWHYTGSILHKYDVPSNAELWQVSWQPFLDGIFPAKTITYQAVPSEVPNEEPKVATAYRPPALRNKPITNSKLHEEEPPQNMKPQSGNDKPLSKTALKNQRKHEAKKAAKQKLKAIEQLKEQAATGKQLEKNQLEKIQKETALLQELEDLELGI
;
A
#
# COMPACT_ATOMS: atom_id res chain seq x y z
N TRP A 1 19.76 3.87 2.80
CA TRP A 1 20.78 2.84 2.50
C TRP A 1 20.30 1.51 3.05
N ASN A 2 20.66 0.41 2.39
CA ASN A 2 20.53 -0.92 2.99
C ASN A 2 21.62 -1.12 4.06
N LYS A 3 21.47 -2.15 4.89
CA LYS A 3 22.35 -2.41 6.04
C LYS A 3 23.79 -2.72 5.63
N LYS A 4 23.98 -3.35 4.47
CA LYS A 4 25.30 -3.67 3.91
C LYS A 4 25.98 -2.49 3.19
N ALA A 5 25.32 -1.32 3.14
CA ALA A 5 25.78 -0.13 2.41
C ALA A 5 26.11 -0.39 0.92
N THR A 6 25.45 -1.37 0.29
CA THR A 6 25.64 -1.70 -1.13
C THR A 6 24.61 -1.04 -2.05
N ALA A 7 23.51 -0.55 -1.49
CA ALA A 7 22.46 0.12 -2.26
C ALA A 7 21.70 1.16 -1.42
N VAL A 8 21.12 2.13 -2.12
CA VAL A 8 20.26 3.18 -1.57
C VAL A 8 18.96 3.26 -2.36
N LEU A 9 17.87 3.51 -1.64
CA LEU A 9 16.58 3.88 -2.22
C LEU A 9 16.44 5.38 -2.07
N VAL A 10 16.05 6.05 -3.15
CA VAL A 10 15.89 7.50 -3.21
C VAL A 10 14.47 7.79 -3.63
N ILE A 11 13.73 8.51 -2.79
CA ILE A 11 12.44 9.08 -3.16
C ILE A 11 12.73 10.46 -3.73
N ALA A 12 12.39 10.66 -5.00
CA ALA A 12 12.46 11.96 -5.64
C ALA A 12 11.04 12.53 -5.77
N SER A 13 10.88 13.82 -5.53
CA SER A 13 9.61 14.54 -5.66
C SER A 13 9.77 15.74 -6.59
N THR A 14 8.77 16.00 -7.40
CA THR A 14 8.67 17.23 -8.20
C THR A 14 7.48 18.03 -7.73
N ASP A 15 7.61 19.35 -7.57
CA ASP A 15 6.54 20.21 -7.02
C ASP A 15 5.47 20.58 -8.05
N VAL A 16 5.78 20.45 -9.34
CA VAL A 16 4.89 20.85 -10.44
C VAL A 16 4.66 19.68 -11.36
N ASP A 17 3.51 19.05 -11.21
CA ASP A 17 2.98 18.15 -12.22
C ASP A 17 2.58 18.97 -13.45
N LYS A 18 3.28 18.77 -14.56
CA LYS A 18 3.02 19.45 -15.84
C LYS A 18 1.62 19.17 -16.39
N THR A 19 0.96 18.11 -15.92
CA THR A 19 -0.41 17.76 -16.31
C THR A 19 -1.47 18.50 -15.48
N GLY A 20 -1.08 19.14 -14.37
CA GLY A 20 -1.98 19.83 -13.46
C GLY A 20 -2.91 18.91 -12.66
N ALA A 21 -2.66 17.60 -12.65
CA ALA A 21 -3.52 16.63 -11.99
C ALA A 21 -3.26 16.53 -10.47
N SER A 22 -2.05 16.89 -10.02
CA SER A 22 -1.67 16.89 -8.61
C SER A 22 -1.13 18.25 -8.15
N TYR A 23 -1.74 18.81 -7.09
CA TYR A 23 -1.23 20.02 -6.42
C TYR A 23 0.07 19.77 -5.64
N TYR A 24 0.34 18.51 -5.28
CA TYR A 24 1.53 18.10 -4.54
C TYR A 24 2.60 17.47 -5.44
N GLY A 25 2.39 17.57 -6.76
CA GLY A 25 3.26 17.01 -7.79
C GLY A 25 3.34 15.48 -7.77
N GLU A 26 4.49 14.94 -8.22
CA GLU A 26 4.72 13.51 -8.44
C GLU A 26 5.93 13.00 -7.64
N GLN A 27 5.83 11.78 -7.10
CA GLN A 27 6.91 11.10 -6.40
C GLN A 27 7.33 9.84 -7.16
N THR A 28 8.65 9.65 -7.31
CA THR A 28 9.26 8.47 -7.94
C THR A 28 10.23 7.79 -6.98
N LEU A 29 10.31 6.46 -7.05
CA LEU A 29 11.24 5.67 -6.25
C LEU A 29 12.38 5.16 -7.13
N HIS A 30 13.61 5.46 -6.74
CA HIS A 30 14.82 5.06 -7.46
C HIS A 30 15.65 4.10 -6.60
N TYR A 31 16.14 3.05 -7.21
CA TYR A 31 17.16 2.16 -6.67
C TYR A 31 18.51 2.51 -7.29
N ILE A 32 19.54 2.65 -6.45
CA ILE A 32 20.91 2.94 -6.87
C ILE A 32 21.84 2.03 -6.07
N ALA A 33 22.63 1.23 -6.76
CA ALA A 33 23.63 0.35 -6.18
C ALA A 33 25.06 0.87 -6.38
N THR A 34 25.97 0.47 -5.49
CA THR A 34 27.38 0.90 -5.53
C THR A 34 28.16 0.33 -6.71
N ASN A 35 27.64 -0.69 -7.38
CA ASN A 35 28.20 -1.26 -8.61
C ASN A 35 27.81 -0.46 -9.87
N GLY A 36 27.04 0.63 -9.74
CA GLY A 36 26.56 1.45 -10.84
C GLY A 36 25.21 1.04 -11.42
N GLU A 37 24.62 -0.08 -10.97
CA GLU A 37 23.26 -0.45 -11.35
C GLU A 37 22.26 0.55 -10.74
N SER A 38 21.32 1.01 -11.58
CA SER A 38 20.22 1.85 -11.12
C SER A 38 18.93 1.49 -11.85
N ALA A 39 17.80 1.72 -11.17
CA ALA A 39 16.48 1.45 -11.72
C ALA A 39 15.43 2.38 -11.11
N VAL A 40 14.39 2.68 -11.88
CA VAL A 40 13.17 3.32 -11.35
C VAL A 40 12.22 2.20 -10.94
N VAL A 41 11.88 2.13 -9.66
CA VAL A 41 10.95 1.14 -9.12
C VAL A 41 9.55 1.47 -9.61
N GLN A 42 8.93 0.55 -10.34
CA GLN A 42 7.58 0.74 -10.86
C GLN A 42 6.56 0.45 -9.77
N LEU A 43 5.77 1.47 -9.42
CA LEU A 43 4.75 1.40 -8.38
C LEU A 43 3.36 1.35 -9.04
N PRO A 44 2.72 0.16 -9.17
CA PRO A 44 1.47 -0.04 -9.91
C PRO A 44 0.22 0.48 -9.17
N LYS A 45 0.33 1.64 -8.52
CA LYS A 45 -0.79 2.39 -7.94
C LYS A 45 -0.40 3.86 -7.80
N ASN A 46 -1.19 4.73 -8.43
CA ASN A 46 -0.98 6.17 -8.37
C ASN A 46 -1.21 6.71 -6.96
N GLY A 47 -0.36 7.65 -6.56
CA GLY A 47 -0.42 8.37 -5.29
C GLY A 47 0.95 8.49 -4.63
N PRO A 48 1.01 9.01 -3.40
CA PRO A 48 2.26 9.24 -2.70
C PRO A 48 2.94 7.94 -2.27
N ILE A 49 4.24 8.02 -2.02
CA ILE A 49 5.02 6.99 -1.33
C ILE A 49 5.02 7.37 0.15
N TYR A 50 4.36 6.56 0.98
CA TYR A 50 4.29 6.82 2.42
C TYR A 50 5.54 6.34 3.16
N ASP A 51 6.05 5.16 2.78
CA ASP A 51 7.19 4.56 3.46
C ASP A 51 7.93 3.56 2.55
N VAL A 52 9.23 3.43 2.77
CA VAL A 52 10.11 2.49 2.06
C VAL A 52 11.16 1.97 3.03
N VAL A 53 11.18 0.65 3.24
CA VAL A 53 12.02 0.01 4.25
C VAL A 53 12.79 -1.17 3.67
N TRP A 54 14.09 -1.24 3.99
CA TRP A 54 14.95 -2.37 3.62
C TRP A 54 14.75 -3.55 4.57
N ASN A 55 14.75 -4.77 4.04
CA ASN A 55 14.93 -5.96 4.86
C ASN A 55 16.37 -5.99 5.44
N SER A 56 16.52 -6.44 6.68
CA SER A 56 17.82 -6.66 7.34
C SER A 56 18.80 -7.50 6.51
N SER A 57 18.33 -8.44 5.68
CA SER A 57 19.17 -9.20 4.75
C SER A 57 19.84 -8.36 3.66
N SER A 58 19.30 -7.16 3.40
CA SER A 58 19.67 -6.25 2.31
C SER A 58 19.44 -6.83 0.91
N THR A 59 18.54 -7.81 0.75
CA THR A 59 18.23 -8.47 -0.54
C THR A 59 16.89 -8.05 -1.13
N GLU A 60 16.05 -7.38 -0.34
CA GLU A 60 14.71 -6.94 -0.71
C GLU A 60 14.30 -5.72 0.13
N PHE A 61 13.28 -5.02 -0.33
CA PHE A 61 12.70 -3.88 0.37
C PHE A 61 11.18 -3.88 0.20
N CYS A 62 10.47 -3.28 1.15
CA CYS A 62 9.04 -3.06 1.07
C CYS A 62 8.76 -1.59 0.81
N ALA A 63 7.81 -1.30 -0.09
CA ALA A 63 7.30 0.05 -0.31
C ALA A 63 5.79 0.11 -0.04
N VAL A 64 5.35 1.17 0.65
CA VAL A 64 3.94 1.49 0.92
C VAL A 64 3.57 2.74 0.13
N TYR A 65 2.63 2.64 -0.80
CA TYR A 65 2.40 3.68 -1.81
C TYR A 65 0.96 3.71 -2.33
N GLY A 66 0.64 4.80 -3.02
CA GLY A 66 -0.64 5.00 -3.71
C GLY A 66 -1.70 5.64 -2.83
N PHE A 67 -2.75 6.19 -3.43
CA PHE A 67 -3.84 6.81 -2.67
C PHE A 67 -4.53 5.80 -1.73
N MET A 68 -4.88 6.27 -0.54
CA MET A 68 -5.51 5.43 0.48
C MET A 68 -6.80 4.78 -0.03
N PRO A 69 -7.04 3.48 0.24
CA PRO A 69 -6.19 2.53 0.99
C PRO A 69 -4.88 2.19 0.28
N ALA A 70 -3.72 2.36 0.91
CA ALA A 70 -2.43 2.24 0.26
C ALA A 70 -2.09 0.78 -0.12
N LYS A 71 -1.34 0.64 -1.22
CA LYS A 71 -0.74 -0.63 -1.64
C LYS A 71 0.57 -0.86 -0.90
N ALA A 72 0.91 -2.11 -0.61
CA ALA A 72 2.22 -2.46 -0.08
C ALA A 72 2.78 -3.65 -0.85
N THR A 73 4.04 -3.56 -1.26
CA THR A 73 4.66 -4.57 -2.12
C THR A 73 6.12 -4.75 -1.70
N ILE A 74 6.59 -6.00 -1.67
CA ILE A 74 8.01 -6.33 -1.52
C ILE A 74 8.63 -6.39 -2.91
N PHE A 75 9.80 -5.79 -3.06
CA PHE A 75 10.58 -5.79 -4.29
C PHE A 75 11.97 -6.40 -4.03
N ASN A 76 12.50 -7.10 -5.03
CA ASN A 76 13.88 -7.58 -5.01
C ASN A 76 14.86 -6.48 -5.48
N LEU A 77 16.16 -6.78 -5.50
CA LEU A 77 17.19 -5.83 -5.97
C LEU A 77 17.08 -5.44 -7.45
N LYS A 78 16.35 -6.22 -8.26
CA LYS A 78 16.04 -5.87 -9.67
C LYS A 78 14.83 -4.96 -9.79
N CYS A 79 14.23 -4.57 -8.67
CA CYS A 79 13.00 -3.78 -8.59
C CYS A 79 11.77 -4.52 -9.15
N ASP A 80 11.83 -5.85 -9.24
CA ASP A 80 10.65 -6.66 -9.58
C ASP A 80 9.81 -6.91 -8.33
N PRO A 81 8.46 -6.86 -8.42
CA PRO A 81 7.59 -7.19 -7.31
C PRO A 81 7.69 -8.68 -6.97
N VAL A 82 7.95 -8.98 -5.70
CA VAL A 82 8.07 -10.33 -5.13
C VAL A 82 6.73 -10.77 -4.53
N PHE A 83 6.11 -9.89 -3.73
CA PHE A 83 4.82 -10.17 -3.10
C PHE A 83 4.00 -8.89 -2.93
N ASP A 84 2.74 -8.95 -3.34
CA ASP A 84 1.76 -7.87 -3.20
C ASP A 84 0.80 -8.15 -2.03
N PHE A 85 0.82 -7.28 -1.02
CA PHE A 85 -0.07 -7.37 0.14
C PHE A 85 -1.47 -6.78 -0.11
N GLY A 86 -1.81 -6.42 -1.35
CA GLY A 86 -3.09 -5.84 -1.71
C GLY A 86 -3.19 -4.36 -1.34
N THR A 87 -4.35 -3.89 -0.90
CA THR A 87 -4.54 -2.52 -0.40
C THR A 87 -5.14 -2.51 0.99
N GLY A 88 -4.72 -1.59 1.85
CA GLY A 88 -5.27 -1.42 3.19
C GLY A 88 -4.96 -0.04 3.79
N PRO A 89 -5.51 0.29 4.96
CA PRO A 89 -5.29 1.58 5.62
C PRO A 89 -3.91 1.61 6.31
N ARG A 90 -2.83 1.58 5.53
CA ARG A 90 -1.44 1.51 5.97
C ARG A 90 -0.61 2.65 5.40
N ASN A 91 0.31 3.19 6.20
CA ASN A 91 1.24 4.25 5.81
C ASN A 91 2.68 3.98 6.27
N ALA A 92 2.94 2.86 6.93
CA ALA A 92 4.27 2.52 7.42
C ALA A 92 4.53 1.01 7.32
N ALA A 93 5.80 0.64 7.20
CA ALA A 93 6.28 -0.73 7.13
C ALA A 93 7.51 -0.92 8.04
N TYR A 94 7.50 -2.00 8.83
CA TYR A 94 8.55 -2.27 9.80
C TYR A 94 9.00 -3.74 9.73
N TYR A 95 10.19 -3.99 9.20
CA TYR A 95 10.82 -5.31 9.30
C TYR A 95 11.32 -5.57 10.72
N SER A 96 11.18 -6.81 11.19
CA SER A 96 11.81 -7.26 12.43
C SER A 96 13.34 -7.15 12.30
N PRO A 97 14.09 -7.06 13.42
CA PRO A 97 15.56 -6.94 13.38
C PRO A 97 16.25 -8.03 12.56
N HIS A 98 15.66 -9.21 12.53
CA HIS A 98 16.14 -10.37 11.77
C HIS A 98 15.55 -10.48 10.34
N GLY A 99 14.56 -9.67 9.99
CA GLY A 99 13.98 -9.58 8.64
C GLY A 99 12.96 -10.66 8.26
N HIS A 100 12.54 -11.52 9.19
CA HIS A 100 11.60 -12.63 8.91
C HIS A 100 10.13 -12.28 9.19
N ILE A 101 9.86 -11.17 9.88
CA ILE A 101 8.50 -10.65 10.09
C ILE A 101 8.45 -9.22 9.55
N LEU A 102 7.34 -8.89 8.88
CA LEU A 102 7.04 -7.54 8.42
C LEU A 102 5.72 -7.08 9.04
N VAL A 103 5.73 -5.89 9.64
CA VAL A 103 4.52 -5.22 10.13
C VAL A 103 4.15 -4.10 9.18
N LEU A 104 2.96 -4.17 8.60
CA LEU A 104 2.35 -3.07 7.86
C LEU A 104 1.39 -2.36 8.78
N ALA A 105 1.57 -1.06 9.01
CA ALA A 105 0.80 -0.32 10.00
C ALA A 105 0.22 0.97 9.44
N GLY A 106 -0.90 1.39 10.02
CA GLY A 106 -1.53 2.68 9.77
C GLY A 106 -1.56 3.54 11.04
N PHE A 107 -0.62 4.47 11.19
CA PHE A 107 -0.50 5.33 12.38
C PHE A 107 -0.83 6.80 12.13
N GLY A 108 -1.05 7.56 13.20
CA GLY A 108 -1.40 8.98 13.15
C GLY A 108 -2.84 9.20 12.69
N ASN A 109 -3.03 9.63 11.44
CA ASN A 109 -4.37 9.91 10.90
C ASN A 109 -5.19 8.64 10.59
N LEU A 110 -4.60 7.46 10.77
CA LEU A 110 -5.22 6.16 10.56
C LEU A 110 -5.54 5.51 11.91
N ARG A 111 -6.40 4.50 11.88
CA ARG A 111 -6.97 3.90 13.10
C ARG A 111 -6.02 3.00 13.92
N GLY A 112 -4.74 2.94 13.57
CA GLY A 112 -3.77 2.07 14.25
C GLY A 112 -3.83 0.60 13.81
N GLN A 113 -4.44 0.30 12.66
CA GLN A 113 -4.48 -1.08 12.17
C GLN A 113 -3.06 -1.55 11.84
N MET A 114 -2.72 -2.75 12.31
CA MET A 114 -1.46 -3.43 11.99
C MET A 114 -1.76 -4.78 11.35
N GLU A 115 -0.96 -5.15 10.38
CA GLU A 115 -0.93 -6.49 9.80
C GLU A 115 0.48 -7.05 10.00
N VAL A 116 0.57 -8.16 10.72
CA VAL A 116 1.85 -8.84 11.00
C VAL A 116 1.98 -10.01 10.04
N TRP A 117 3.04 -10.02 9.25
CA TRP A 117 3.26 -10.99 8.18
C TRP A 117 4.54 -11.79 8.39
N ASP A 118 4.45 -13.10 8.23
CA ASP A 118 5.61 -13.97 8.01
C ASP A 118 6.08 -13.75 6.58
N VAL A 119 7.30 -13.20 6.43
CA VAL A 119 7.88 -12.84 5.13
C VAL A 119 8.31 -14.07 4.34
N LYS A 120 8.73 -15.14 5.03
CA LYS A 120 9.21 -16.35 4.36
C LYS A 120 8.07 -17.11 3.69
N ASN A 121 6.93 -17.19 4.35
CA ASN A 121 5.76 -17.93 3.86
C ASN A 121 4.67 -17.02 3.29
N TYR A 122 4.87 -15.70 3.31
CA TYR A 122 3.87 -14.68 2.99
C TYR A 122 2.52 -14.96 3.66
N LYS A 123 2.56 -15.35 4.93
CA LYS A 123 1.39 -15.74 5.71
C LYS A 123 1.10 -14.69 6.76
N LEU A 124 -0.14 -14.21 6.79
CA LEU A 124 -0.62 -13.32 7.83
C LEU A 124 -0.59 -14.05 9.18
N ILE A 125 0.10 -13.45 10.15
CA ILE A 125 0.23 -13.96 11.53
C ILE A 125 -0.89 -13.38 12.40
N SER A 126 -1.06 -12.06 12.40
CA SER A 126 -2.04 -11.38 13.26
C SER A 126 -2.48 -10.03 12.68
N LYS A 127 -3.61 -9.51 13.18
CA LYS A 127 -4.18 -8.18 12.81
C LYS A 127 -4.52 -7.33 14.04
N PRO A 128 -3.54 -6.98 14.89
CA PRO A 128 -3.78 -6.16 16.07
C PRO A 128 -4.15 -4.72 15.69
N VAL A 129 -4.79 -4.01 16.63
CA VAL A 129 -5.17 -2.60 16.47
C VAL A 129 -4.52 -1.79 17.59
N ALA A 130 -3.50 -1.02 17.24
CA ALA A 130 -2.81 -0.09 18.12
C ALA A 130 -3.36 1.32 17.92
N SER A 131 -4.62 1.53 18.36
CA SER A 131 -5.32 2.82 18.25
C SER A 131 -4.47 3.98 18.76
N ASP A 132 -4.57 5.12 18.08
CA ASP A 132 -3.94 6.39 18.45
C ASP A 132 -2.40 6.38 18.49
N SER A 133 -1.78 5.25 18.13
CA SER A 133 -0.33 5.13 18.12
C SER A 133 0.28 6.01 17.04
N THR A 134 1.37 6.66 17.40
CA THR A 134 2.16 7.56 16.54
C THR A 134 3.62 7.12 16.43
N TYR A 135 4.02 6.15 17.24
CA TYR A 135 5.35 5.58 17.30
C TYR A 135 5.29 4.05 17.31
N PHE A 136 6.28 3.44 16.69
CA PHE A 136 6.48 1.99 16.61
C PHE A 136 7.97 1.68 16.73
N ALA A 137 8.31 0.64 17.49
CA ALA A 137 9.65 0.08 17.51
C ALA A 137 9.63 -1.43 17.76
N TRP A 138 10.43 -2.16 17.00
CA TRP A 138 10.74 -3.54 17.32
C TRP A 138 11.67 -3.62 18.53
N CYS A 139 11.39 -4.57 19.43
CA CYS A 139 12.37 -5.02 20.39
C CYS A 139 13.52 -5.71 19.63
N PRO A 140 14.79 -5.54 20.04
CA PRO A 140 15.94 -6.20 19.41
C PRO A 140 15.87 -7.75 19.39
N ASP A 141 15.01 -8.36 20.19
CA ASP A 141 14.75 -9.81 20.16
C ASP A 141 13.93 -10.29 18.95
N GLY A 142 13.34 -9.35 18.20
CA GLY A 142 12.48 -9.63 17.04
C GLY A 142 11.15 -10.33 17.37
N GLU A 143 10.76 -10.37 18.63
CA GLU A 143 9.56 -11.04 19.13
C GLU A 143 8.54 -10.02 19.68
N HIS A 144 9.04 -8.98 20.34
CA HIS A 144 8.21 -7.95 20.95
C HIS A 144 8.17 -6.67 20.11
N ILE A 145 7.02 -6.00 20.17
CA ILE A 145 6.75 -4.74 19.49
C ILE A 145 6.34 -3.73 20.54
N LEU A 146 6.83 -2.50 20.42
CA LEU A 146 6.40 -1.35 21.19
C LEU A 146 5.60 -0.43 20.28
N THR A 147 4.40 -0.04 20.72
CA THR A 147 3.66 1.08 20.12
C THR A 147 3.43 2.15 21.18
N ALA A 148 3.46 3.41 20.79
CA ALA A 148 3.25 4.51 21.73
C ALA A 148 2.53 5.70 21.12
N THR A 149 1.90 6.45 22.01
CA THR A 149 1.29 7.74 21.75
C THR A 149 2.06 8.78 22.55
N CYS A 150 2.93 9.52 21.87
CA CYS A 150 3.80 10.50 22.52
C CYS A 150 3.27 11.94 22.35
N ALA A 151 3.44 12.73 23.41
CA ALA A 151 3.21 14.17 23.39
C ALA A 151 4.37 14.88 22.67
N PRO A 152 4.13 16.06 22.06
CA PRO A 152 2.86 16.79 21.96
C PRO A 152 2.02 16.39 20.75
N ARG A 153 2.48 15.41 19.94
CA ARG A 153 1.87 15.07 18.64
C ARG A 153 0.41 14.64 18.77
N LEU A 154 0.11 13.82 19.77
CA LEU A 154 -1.26 13.48 20.17
C LEU A 154 -1.34 13.50 21.71
N ARG A 155 -2.29 14.28 22.23
CA ARG A 155 -2.46 14.47 23.69
C ARG A 155 -3.52 13.55 24.32
N VAL A 156 -4.24 12.81 23.50
CA VAL A 156 -5.22 11.80 23.94
C VAL A 156 -4.53 10.44 23.98
N ASN A 157 -4.88 9.60 24.97
CA ASN A 157 -4.35 8.24 25.12
C ASN A 157 -2.81 8.17 25.15
N ASN A 158 -2.19 9.14 25.84
CA ASN A 158 -0.75 9.21 25.99
C ASN A 158 -0.24 8.01 26.82
N GLY A 159 0.77 7.32 26.32
CA GLY A 159 1.20 6.04 26.89
C GLY A 159 1.83 5.11 25.87
N TYR A 160 2.11 3.87 26.29
CA TYR A 160 2.69 2.85 25.43
C TYR A 160 2.15 1.45 25.71
N LYS A 161 2.28 0.57 24.72
CA LYS A 161 1.90 -0.85 24.79
C LYS A 161 3.04 -1.71 24.27
N ILE A 162 3.30 -2.81 24.95
CA ILE A 162 4.20 -3.86 24.49
C ILE A 162 3.34 -5.02 24.02
N TRP A 163 3.61 -5.49 22.80
CA TRP A 163 2.88 -6.53 22.12
C TRP A 163 3.83 -7.69 21.82
N HIS A 164 3.31 -8.90 21.81
CA HIS A 164 3.92 -9.98 21.05
C HIS A 164 3.48 -9.87 19.58
N TYR A 165 4.33 -10.24 18.62
CA TYR A 165 3.98 -10.15 17.18
C TYR A 165 2.73 -10.97 16.80
N THR A 166 2.32 -11.95 17.60
CA THR A 166 1.05 -12.68 17.41
C THR A 166 -0.19 -11.85 17.75
N GLY A 167 -0.03 -10.59 18.17
CA GLY A 167 -1.10 -9.63 18.42
C GLY A 167 -1.52 -9.49 19.89
N SER A 168 -0.96 -10.29 20.79
CA SER A 168 -1.25 -10.22 22.22
C SER A 168 -0.59 -9.01 22.87
N ILE A 169 -1.34 -8.22 23.64
CA ILE A 169 -0.78 -7.13 24.46
C ILE A 169 -0.16 -7.75 25.71
N LEU A 170 1.14 -7.60 25.93
CA LEU A 170 1.80 -8.12 27.13
C LEU A 170 1.90 -7.08 28.25
N HIS A 171 1.95 -5.80 27.87
CA HIS A 171 2.03 -4.70 28.83
C HIS A 171 1.35 -3.45 28.26
N LYS A 172 0.72 -2.67 29.13
CA LYS A 172 0.12 -1.38 28.82
C LYS A 172 0.45 -0.41 29.93
N TYR A 173 0.92 0.78 29.56
CA TYR A 173 1.14 1.89 30.47
C TYR A 173 0.41 3.12 29.94
N ASP A 174 -0.59 3.57 30.69
CA ASP A 174 -1.33 4.80 30.43
C ASP A 174 -0.74 5.93 31.29
N VAL A 175 -0.39 7.05 30.67
CA VAL A 175 0.24 8.17 31.36
C VAL A 175 -0.84 8.95 32.14
N PRO A 176 -0.61 9.26 33.43
CA PRO A 176 -1.53 10.07 34.22
C PRO A 176 -1.78 11.46 33.61
N SER A 177 -2.95 12.05 33.88
CA SER A 177 -3.37 13.34 33.29
C SER A 177 -2.48 14.55 33.64
N ASN A 178 -1.61 14.42 34.64
CA ASN A 178 -0.66 15.44 35.08
C ASN A 178 0.78 15.20 34.57
N ALA A 179 0.98 14.22 33.69
CA ALA A 179 2.27 13.86 33.13
C ALA A 179 2.16 13.68 31.61
N GLU A 180 3.31 13.61 30.94
CA GLU A 180 3.40 13.40 29.50
C GLU A 180 4.55 12.44 29.18
N LEU A 181 4.29 11.47 28.30
CA LEU A 181 5.32 10.65 27.67
C LEU A 181 5.76 11.32 26.39
N TRP A 182 7.03 11.72 26.35
CA TRP A 182 7.63 12.42 25.21
C TRP A 182 8.35 11.46 24.27
N GLN A 183 8.95 10.40 24.82
CA GLN A 183 9.67 9.39 24.08
C GLN A 183 9.68 8.08 24.86
N VAL A 184 9.69 6.97 24.12
CA VAL A 184 9.98 5.64 24.64
C VAL A 184 10.86 4.93 23.62
N SER A 185 11.81 4.13 24.09
CA SER A 185 12.72 3.39 23.22
C SER A 185 13.19 2.12 23.90
N TRP A 186 13.39 1.07 23.10
CA TRP A 186 14.14 -0.10 23.54
C TRP A 186 15.61 0.26 23.79
N GLN A 187 16.24 -0.43 24.73
CA GLN A 187 17.69 -0.39 24.85
C GLN A 187 18.31 -0.94 23.55
N PRO A 188 19.25 -0.22 22.90
CA PRO A 188 19.88 -0.70 21.69
C PRO A 188 20.86 -1.84 21.99
N PHE A 189 20.97 -2.79 21.06
CA PHE A 189 21.94 -3.87 21.09
C PHE A 189 22.65 -3.96 19.75
N LEU A 190 23.84 -4.57 19.76
CA LEU A 190 24.53 -4.91 18.52
C LEU A 190 23.74 -5.95 17.73
N ASP A 191 23.93 -5.93 16.43
CA ASP A 191 23.34 -6.93 15.54
C ASP A 191 23.82 -8.34 15.88
N GLY A 192 22.89 -9.30 15.87
CA GLY A 192 23.19 -10.70 16.10
C GLY A 192 23.31 -11.11 17.57
N ILE A 193 23.13 -10.19 18.53
CA ILE A 193 23.08 -10.53 19.96
C ILE A 193 21.92 -11.47 20.26
N PHE A 194 20.76 -11.22 19.65
CA PHE A 194 19.60 -12.10 19.78
C PHE A 194 19.52 -13.04 18.57
N PRO A 195 19.30 -14.35 18.76
CA PRO A 195 19.07 -15.26 17.66
C PRO A 195 17.64 -15.13 17.13
N ALA A 196 17.46 -15.36 15.83
CA ALA A 196 16.13 -15.44 15.24
C ALA A 196 15.36 -16.65 15.81
N LYS A 197 14.16 -16.40 16.34
CA LYS A 197 13.27 -17.42 16.88
C LYS A 197 12.32 -17.95 15.79
N THR A 198 11.79 -19.15 16.00
CA THR A 198 10.79 -19.73 15.11
C THR A 198 9.47 -18.98 15.22
N ILE A 199 8.88 -18.63 14.09
CA ILE A 199 7.58 -17.96 14.03
C ILE A 199 6.48 -18.89 14.54
N THR A 200 5.65 -18.38 15.44
CA THR A 200 4.41 -19.01 15.92
C THR A 200 3.21 -18.26 15.37
N TYR A 201 2.12 -18.99 15.12
CA TYR A 201 0.86 -18.39 14.65
C TYR A 201 -0.23 -18.40 15.71
N GLN A 202 0.04 -19.01 16.86
CA GLN A 202 -0.88 -19.04 17.99
C GLN A 202 -0.62 -17.84 18.87
N ALA A 203 -1.70 -17.14 19.26
CA ALA A 203 -1.59 -16.00 20.15
C ALA A 203 -1.02 -16.43 21.50
N VAL A 204 0.03 -15.74 21.95
CA VAL A 204 0.60 -15.94 23.29
C VAL A 204 -0.41 -15.50 24.34
N PRO A 205 -0.57 -16.22 25.47
CA PRO A 205 -1.43 -15.79 26.57
C PRO A 205 -1.09 -14.38 27.05
N SER A 206 -2.11 -13.62 27.40
CA SER A 206 -1.97 -12.27 27.96
C SER A 206 -2.83 -12.12 29.20
N GLU A 207 -2.25 -11.52 30.24
CA GLU A 207 -2.95 -11.12 31.46
C GLU A 207 -3.54 -9.70 31.34
N VAL A 208 -3.22 -8.97 30.27
CA VAL A 208 -3.73 -7.62 30.02
C VAL A 208 -5.04 -7.70 29.23
N PRO A 209 -6.16 -7.15 29.74
CA PRO A 209 -7.41 -7.14 29.01
C PRO A 209 -7.27 -6.45 27.65
N ASN A 210 -7.65 -7.15 26.58
CA ASN A 210 -7.75 -6.56 25.26
C ASN A 210 -9.08 -5.82 25.19
N GLU A 211 -9.07 -4.49 25.38
CA GLU A 211 -10.25 -3.66 25.17
C GLU A 211 -10.59 -3.67 23.68
N GLU A 212 -11.57 -4.50 23.28
CA GLU A 212 -12.06 -4.49 21.91
C GLU A 212 -12.58 -3.09 21.57
N PRO A 213 -12.15 -2.48 20.45
CA PRO A 213 -12.62 -1.18 20.06
C PRO A 213 -14.14 -1.26 19.82
N LYS A 214 -14.92 -0.54 20.65
CA LYS A 214 -16.35 -0.37 20.43
C LYS A 214 -16.55 0.15 19.01
N VAL A 215 -17.26 -0.60 18.18
CA VAL A 215 -17.57 -0.20 16.81
C VAL A 215 -18.36 1.10 16.88
N ALA A 216 -17.71 2.23 16.61
CA ALA A 216 -18.38 3.51 16.54
C ALA A 216 -19.48 3.40 15.47
N THR A 217 -20.73 3.61 15.87
CA THR A 217 -21.87 3.59 14.96
C THR A 217 -21.61 4.62 13.87
N ALA A 218 -21.45 4.15 12.62
CA ALA A 218 -21.22 5.05 11.49
C ALA A 218 -22.34 6.10 11.45
N TYR A 219 -21.95 7.38 11.40
CA TYR A 219 -22.90 8.49 11.39
C TYR A 219 -23.87 8.32 10.21
N ARG A 220 -25.15 8.17 10.52
CA ARG A 220 -26.20 8.14 9.51
C ARG A 220 -26.77 9.55 9.36
N PRO A 221 -26.65 10.18 8.18
CA PRO A 221 -27.27 11.46 7.95
C PRO A 221 -28.80 11.35 8.13
N PRO A 222 -29.48 12.41 8.60
CA PRO A 222 -30.89 12.37 8.98
C PRO A 222 -31.83 11.79 7.90
N ALA A 223 -31.54 12.05 6.62
CA ALA A 223 -32.33 11.58 5.48
C ALA A 223 -32.31 10.06 5.23
N LEU A 224 -31.39 9.32 5.87
CA LEU A 224 -31.18 7.88 5.66
C LEU A 224 -31.50 7.03 6.89
N ARG A 225 -32.01 7.63 7.98
CA ARG A 225 -32.22 6.93 9.27
C ARG A 225 -33.17 5.73 9.17
N ASN A 226 -34.18 5.82 8.29
CA ASN A 226 -35.24 4.81 8.13
C ASN A 226 -35.12 3.97 6.84
N LYS A 227 -34.03 4.11 6.09
CA LYS A 227 -33.80 3.31 4.87
C LYS A 227 -32.96 2.07 5.20
N PRO A 228 -33.23 0.91 4.52
CA PRO A 228 -32.42 -0.29 4.66
C PRO A 228 -30.95 0.02 4.35
N ILE A 229 -30.05 -0.66 5.06
CA ILE A 229 -28.60 -0.49 4.91
C ILE A 229 -28.20 -0.99 3.51
N THR A 230 -27.87 -0.07 2.61
CA THR A 230 -27.10 -0.40 1.42
C THR A 230 -25.62 -0.38 1.83
N ASN A 231 -24.99 -1.55 1.95
CA ASN A 231 -23.55 -1.66 2.20
C ASN A 231 -22.77 -1.25 0.93
N SER A 232 -22.76 0.03 0.59
CA SER A 232 -21.82 0.58 -0.38
C SER A 232 -20.50 0.83 0.36
N LYS A 233 -19.58 -0.13 0.32
CA LYS A 233 -18.19 0.16 0.72
C LYS A 233 -17.66 1.20 -0.28
N LEU A 234 -17.30 2.38 0.24
CA LEU A 234 -16.79 3.48 -0.59
C LEU A 234 -15.47 3.12 -1.30
N HIS A 235 -14.72 2.17 -0.75
CA HIS A 235 -13.51 1.61 -1.33
C HIS A 235 -13.54 0.09 -1.20
N GLU A 236 -13.21 -0.59 -2.29
CA GLU A 236 -12.99 -2.03 -2.34
C GLU A 236 -11.50 -2.29 -2.09
N GLU A 237 -11.18 -2.96 -0.99
CA GLU A 237 -9.80 -3.33 -0.66
C GLU A 237 -9.37 -4.53 -1.51
N GLU A 238 -8.33 -4.36 -2.31
CA GLU A 238 -7.68 -5.45 -3.04
C GLU A 238 -7.07 -6.44 -2.04
N PRO A 239 -7.40 -7.74 -2.10
CA PRO A 239 -6.83 -8.72 -1.19
C PRO A 239 -5.35 -8.99 -1.49
N PRO A 240 -4.59 -9.49 -0.52
CA PRO A 240 -3.22 -9.96 -0.72
C PRO A 240 -3.12 -10.99 -1.84
N GLN A 241 -1.98 -11.06 -2.53
CA GLN A 241 -1.76 -11.90 -3.71
C GLN A 241 -2.10 -13.38 -3.48
N ASN A 242 -1.84 -13.93 -2.30
CA ASN A 242 -2.17 -15.32 -1.94
C ASN A 242 -3.66 -15.55 -1.65
N MET A 243 -4.45 -14.49 -1.43
CA MET A 243 -5.90 -14.53 -1.18
C MET A 243 -6.71 -14.02 -2.38
N LYS A 244 -6.08 -13.47 -3.41
CA LYS A 244 -6.76 -13.15 -4.67
C LYS A 244 -7.37 -14.44 -5.21
N PRO A 245 -8.67 -14.46 -5.57
CA PRO A 245 -9.26 -15.63 -6.20
C PRO A 245 -8.40 -15.94 -7.42
N GLN A 246 -7.93 -17.20 -7.52
CA GLN A 246 -7.23 -17.67 -8.71
C GLN A 246 -8.23 -17.60 -9.88
N SER A 247 -8.34 -16.45 -10.52
CA SER A 247 -8.68 -16.40 -11.94
C SER A 247 -7.54 -17.15 -12.61
N GLY A 248 -7.75 -18.43 -12.92
CA GLY A 248 -6.70 -19.27 -13.46
C GLY A 248 -6.12 -18.66 -14.73
N ASN A 249 -4.96 -18.00 -14.62
CA ASN A 249 -3.91 -17.94 -15.65
C ASN A 249 -2.61 -17.19 -15.29
N ASP A 250 -2.22 -17.02 -14.03
CA ASP A 250 -0.91 -16.41 -13.72
C ASP A 250 0.22 -17.45 -13.68
N LYS A 251 0.58 -17.96 -14.86
CA LYS A 251 1.98 -18.31 -15.14
C LYS A 251 2.70 -17.03 -15.57
N PRO A 252 4.01 -16.86 -15.31
CA PRO A 252 4.76 -15.70 -15.81
C PRO A 252 4.56 -15.63 -17.33
N LEU A 253 3.82 -14.61 -17.77
CA LEU A 253 3.42 -14.44 -19.16
C LEU A 253 4.69 -14.29 -20.00
N SER A 254 4.87 -15.18 -20.99
CA SER A 254 5.97 -15.09 -21.94
C SER A 254 5.92 -13.72 -22.65
N LYS A 255 7.05 -13.25 -23.21
CA LYS A 255 7.11 -12.00 -23.99
C LYS A 255 6.01 -11.92 -25.06
N THR A 256 5.59 -13.07 -25.60
CA THR A 256 4.49 -13.21 -26.55
C THR A 256 3.11 -12.98 -25.91
N ALA A 257 2.91 -13.48 -24.70
CA ALA A 257 1.64 -13.32 -23.97
C ALA A 257 1.45 -11.88 -23.45
N LEU A 258 2.53 -11.19 -23.05
CA LEU A 258 2.49 -9.76 -22.71
C LEU A 258 2.18 -8.88 -23.95
N LYS A 259 2.72 -9.24 -25.12
CA LYS A 259 2.39 -8.58 -26.40
C LYS A 259 0.91 -8.78 -26.75
N ASN A 260 0.37 -9.98 -26.54
CA ASN A 260 -1.04 -10.29 -26.81
C ASN A 260 -1.99 -9.60 -25.82
N GLN A 261 -1.60 -9.47 -24.55
CA GLN A 261 -2.38 -8.72 -23.55
C GLN A 261 -2.45 -7.22 -23.91
N ARG A 262 -1.32 -6.60 -24.23
CA ARG A 262 -1.26 -5.20 -24.69
C ARG A 262 -2.07 -4.98 -25.97
N LYS A 263 -2.00 -5.92 -26.92
CA LYS A 263 -2.79 -5.91 -28.16
C LYS A 263 -4.30 -5.98 -27.87
N HIS A 264 -4.72 -6.83 -26.93
CA HIS A 264 -6.12 -6.96 -26.54
C HIS A 264 -6.65 -5.72 -25.81
N GLU A 265 -5.84 -5.13 -24.93
CA GLU A 265 -6.17 -3.88 -24.22
C GLU A 265 -6.25 -2.68 -25.17
N ALA A 266 -5.30 -2.55 -26.11
CA ALA A 266 -5.31 -1.52 -27.15
C ALA A 266 -6.56 -1.63 -28.05
N LYS A 267 -6.92 -2.86 -28.47
CA LYS A 267 -8.13 -3.13 -29.25
C LYS A 267 -9.41 -2.77 -28.50
N LYS A 268 -9.46 -3.05 -27.19
CA LYS A 268 -10.61 -2.67 -26.33
C LYS A 268 -10.72 -1.15 -26.19
N ALA A 269 -9.61 -0.44 -26.00
CA ALA A 269 -9.58 1.01 -25.91
C ALA A 269 -9.98 1.69 -27.22
N ALA A 270 -9.49 1.20 -28.37
CA ALA A 270 -9.88 1.70 -29.69
C ALA A 270 -11.39 1.53 -29.95
N LYS A 271 -11.96 0.35 -29.64
CA LYS A 271 -13.41 0.12 -29.73
C LYS A 271 -14.23 1.05 -28.83
N GLN A 272 -13.75 1.35 -27.63
CA GLN A 272 -14.43 2.29 -26.73
C GLN A 272 -14.39 3.73 -27.27
N LYS A 273 -13.27 4.17 -27.84
CA LYS A 273 -13.16 5.48 -28.48
C LYS A 273 -14.07 5.60 -29.70
N LEU A 274 -14.20 4.55 -30.51
CA LEU A 274 -15.12 4.52 -31.65
C LEU A 274 -16.58 4.62 -31.23
N LYS A 275 -17.01 3.91 -30.19
CA LYS A 275 -18.37 4.05 -29.62
C LYS A 275 -18.65 5.47 -29.11
N ALA A 276 -17.65 6.11 -28.49
CA ALA A 276 -17.79 7.49 -28.06
C ALA A 276 -17.92 8.47 -29.24
N ILE A 277 -17.21 8.21 -30.35
CA ILE A 277 -17.34 8.99 -31.59
C ILE A 277 -18.72 8.79 -32.24
N GLU A 278 -19.23 7.56 -32.26
CA GLU A 278 -20.58 7.23 -32.75
C GLU A 278 -21.66 8.02 -31.98
N GLN A 279 -21.57 8.05 -30.65
CA GLN A 279 -22.45 8.86 -29.80
C GLN A 279 -22.33 10.37 -30.06
N LEU A 280 -21.12 10.87 -30.36
CA LEU A 280 -20.92 12.27 -30.74
C LEU A 280 -21.54 12.59 -32.11
N LYS A 281 -21.49 11.65 -33.06
CA LYS A 281 -22.14 11.79 -34.37
C LYS A 281 -23.67 11.77 -34.26
N GLU A 282 -24.24 10.93 -33.41
CA GLU A 282 -25.68 10.92 -33.11
C GLU A 282 -26.13 12.25 -32.47
N GLN A 283 -25.31 12.80 -31.57
CA GLN A 283 -25.55 14.12 -30.99
C GLN A 283 -25.47 15.25 -32.03
N ALA A 284 -24.53 15.17 -32.99
CA ALA A 284 -24.48 16.11 -34.11
C ALA A 284 -25.71 16.00 -35.02
N ALA A 285 -26.16 14.77 -35.31
CA ALA A 285 -27.32 14.49 -36.16
C ALA A 285 -28.65 14.96 -35.53
N THR A 286 -28.73 14.99 -34.19
CA THR A 286 -29.87 15.55 -33.44
C THR A 286 -29.83 17.08 -33.32
N GLY A 287 -28.89 17.76 -34.00
CA GLY A 287 -28.81 19.21 -34.09
C GLY A 287 -28.05 19.89 -32.95
N LYS A 288 -27.37 19.13 -32.08
CA LYS A 288 -26.57 19.67 -30.99
C LYS A 288 -25.24 20.22 -31.52
N GLN A 289 -24.90 21.47 -31.18
CA GLN A 289 -23.59 22.02 -31.48
C GLN A 289 -22.50 21.28 -30.69
N LEU A 290 -21.52 20.75 -31.41
CA LEU A 290 -20.35 20.07 -30.83
C LEU A 290 -19.20 21.07 -30.60
N GLU A 291 -18.48 20.91 -29.51
CA GLU A 291 -17.28 21.69 -29.21
C GLU A 291 -16.12 21.30 -30.15
N LYS A 292 -15.16 22.21 -30.36
CA LYS A 292 -14.00 21.98 -31.24
C LYS A 292 -13.24 20.68 -30.92
N ASN A 293 -13.08 20.36 -29.63
CA ASN A 293 -12.43 19.13 -29.17
C ASN A 293 -13.25 17.86 -29.53
N GLN A 294 -14.58 17.95 -29.56
CA GLN A 294 -15.45 16.84 -29.96
C GLN A 294 -15.40 16.61 -31.48
N LEU A 295 -15.31 17.68 -32.27
CA LEU A 295 -15.10 17.60 -33.73
C LEU A 295 -13.73 17.00 -34.07
N GLU A 296 -12.68 17.38 -33.35
CA GLU A 296 -11.34 16.78 -33.50
C GLU A 296 -11.32 15.27 -33.18
N LYS A 297 -12.16 14.81 -32.23
CA LYS A 297 -12.32 13.38 -31.95
C LYS A 297 -13.01 12.64 -33.10
N ILE A 298 -14.02 13.25 -33.73
CA ILE A 298 -14.69 12.68 -34.92
C ILE A 298 -13.72 12.62 -36.09
N GLN A 299 -12.87 13.64 -36.30
CA GLN A 299 -11.86 13.63 -37.37
C GLN A 299 -10.80 12.53 -37.21
N LYS A 300 -10.54 12.07 -35.98
CA LYS A 300 -9.60 10.98 -35.70
C LYS A 300 -10.20 9.57 -35.87
N GLU A 301 -11.48 9.47 -36.22
CA GLU A 301 -12.17 8.18 -36.40
C GLU A 301 -11.51 7.29 -37.44
N THR A 302 -11.16 7.84 -38.61
CA THR A 302 -10.52 7.08 -39.69
C THR A 302 -9.18 6.49 -39.25
N ALA A 303 -8.40 7.27 -38.49
CA ALA A 303 -7.13 6.81 -37.93
C ALA A 303 -7.33 5.72 -36.85
N LEU A 304 -8.37 5.82 -36.03
CA LEU A 304 -8.71 4.80 -35.03
C LEU A 304 -9.23 3.50 -35.65
N LEU A 305 -9.95 3.58 -36.77
CA LEU A 305 -10.38 2.40 -37.54
C LEU A 305 -9.19 1.69 -38.16
N GLN A 306 -8.24 2.45 -38.72
CA GLN A 306 -7.01 1.90 -39.27
C GLN A 306 -6.12 1.27 -38.18
N GLU A 307 -5.96 1.93 -37.03
CA GLU A 307 -5.25 1.37 -35.87
C GLU A 307 -5.91 0.08 -35.37
N LEU A 308 -7.25 0.01 -35.37
CA LEU A 308 -7.99 -1.21 -35.01
C LEU A 308 -7.75 -2.35 -36.01
N GLU A 309 -7.71 -2.04 -37.30
CA GLU A 309 -7.48 -3.01 -38.38
C GLU A 309 -6.05 -3.57 -38.34
N ASP A 310 -5.04 -2.71 -38.12
CA ASP A 310 -3.65 -3.13 -37.93
C ASP A 310 -3.51 -4.04 -36.69
N LEU A 311 -4.20 -3.67 -35.60
CA LEU A 311 -4.32 -4.50 -34.40
C LEU A 311 -5.15 -5.78 -34.61
N GLU A 312 -5.93 -5.93 -35.69
CA GLU A 312 -6.63 -7.17 -36.02
C GLU A 312 -5.77 -8.09 -36.89
N LEU A 313 -5.11 -7.53 -37.91
CA LEU A 313 -4.24 -8.24 -38.85
C LEU A 313 -2.89 -8.64 -38.22
N GLY A 314 -2.47 -7.98 -37.14
CA GLY A 314 -1.25 -8.32 -36.40
C GLY A 314 0.05 -7.97 -37.12
N ILE A 315 -0.02 -6.97 -38.00
CA ILE A 315 1.11 -6.34 -38.69
C ILE A 315 1.83 -5.38 -37.74
#